data_AF-A0A957EPR2-F1
#
_entry.id   AF-A0A957EPR2-F1
#
_cell.length_a   1.000
_cell.length_b   1.000
_cell.length_c   1.000
_cell.angle_alpha   90.00
_cell.angle_beta   90.00
_cell.angle_gamma   90.00
#
_symmetry.space_group_name_H-M   'P 1'
#
loop_
_entity.id
_entity.type
_entity.pdbx_description
1 polymer ?
#
loop_
_entity_poly.entity_id
_entity_poly.type
_entity_poly.pdbx_seq_one_letter_code
_entity_poly.pdbx_strand_id
1 'polypeptide(L)'
;LDLGDAKAKTAVAQQVIPLIKDIQDPVERDHYWQYLARTLQIDERALRQVRLQPDKPRAAASSPRIVPPEPDVPWPEGAMPKREVRIRPLSNHLREANFLRQCLAYPQVTVQVNRLLQQMEQTAVAADDFTDMEDKLLWQYVMQTVETGAFVVGQDLCDSLDDPMVQHRVEDLKTVPPTPLANLERLPDTLVLSVLQWRRDAINRQSQEIKQLVSVSQETDVDLLQMYQKQAYTLTLVKRDIDKAIASMSALNRRRIEESKL
;
A
#
# COMPACT_ATOMS: atom_id res chain seq x y z
N LEU A 1 -18.50 3.06 -9.86
CA LEU A 1 -18.12 2.18 -10.98
C LEU A 1 -18.82 0.86 -10.74
N ASP A 2 -19.67 0.44 -11.66
CA ASP A 2 -20.45 -0.79 -11.49
C ASP A 2 -19.57 -2.01 -11.80
N LEU A 3 -19.36 -2.87 -10.80
CA LEU A 3 -18.49 -4.04 -10.92
C LEU A 3 -19.14 -5.18 -11.72
N GLY A 4 -20.40 -5.04 -12.14
CA GLY A 4 -21.06 -5.94 -13.09
C GLY A 4 -20.62 -5.79 -14.55
N ASP A 5 -20.08 -4.63 -14.95
CA ASP A 5 -19.72 -4.37 -16.36
C ASP A 5 -18.37 -5.00 -16.75
N ALA A 6 -18.40 -5.87 -17.77
CA ALA A 6 -17.21 -6.49 -18.34
C ALA A 6 -16.20 -5.47 -18.90
N LYS A 7 -16.65 -4.29 -19.38
CA LYS A 7 -15.76 -3.21 -19.82
C LYS A 7 -15.06 -2.55 -18.62
N ALA A 8 -15.77 -2.31 -17.51
CA ALA A 8 -15.19 -1.80 -16.29
C ALA A 8 -14.14 -2.78 -15.70
N LYS A 9 -14.45 -4.08 -15.65
CA LYS A 9 -13.50 -5.12 -15.24
C LYS A 9 -12.24 -5.15 -16.12
N THR A 10 -12.40 -5.01 -17.43
CA THR A 10 -11.28 -4.98 -18.38
C THR A 10 -10.40 -3.73 -18.21
N ALA A 11 -11.00 -2.56 -17.98
CA ALA A 11 -10.25 -1.32 -17.73
C ALA A 11 -9.42 -1.40 -16.44
N VAL A 12 -10.00 -1.94 -15.36
CA VAL A 12 -9.27 -2.18 -14.10
C VAL A 12 -8.12 -3.17 -14.31
N ALA A 13 -8.34 -4.28 -15.04
CA ALA A 13 -7.27 -5.22 -15.37
C ALA A 13 -6.11 -4.55 -16.13
N GLN A 14 -6.41 -3.75 -17.16
CA GLN A 14 -5.40 -3.05 -17.95
C GLN A 14 -4.58 -2.05 -17.13
N GLN A 15 -5.18 -1.41 -16.13
CA GLN A 15 -4.49 -0.47 -15.24
C GLN A 15 -3.64 -1.16 -14.16
N VAL A 16 -4.10 -2.29 -13.60
CA VAL A 16 -3.44 -2.95 -12.46
C VAL A 16 -2.38 -3.98 -12.89
N ILE A 17 -2.56 -4.67 -14.02
CA ILE A 17 -1.60 -5.67 -14.52
C ILE A 17 -0.16 -5.14 -14.69
N PRO A 18 0.11 -3.92 -15.20
CA PRO A 18 1.45 -3.36 -15.25
C PRO A 18 2.09 -3.25 -13.86
N LEU A 19 1.33 -2.74 -12.88
CA LEU A 19 1.80 -2.54 -11.51
C LEU A 19 2.17 -3.86 -10.83
N ILE A 20 1.41 -4.93 -11.09
CA ILE A 20 1.74 -6.27 -10.59
C ILE A 20 3.03 -6.80 -11.26
N LYS A 21 3.26 -6.51 -12.54
CA LYS A 21 4.47 -6.96 -13.26
C LYS A 21 5.76 -6.30 -12.74
N ASP A 22 5.67 -5.09 -12.20
CA ASP A 22 6.82 -4.35 -11.64
C ASP A 22 7.25 -4.81 -10.24
N ILE A 23 6.48 -5.72 -9.61
CA ILE A 23 6.81 -6.29 -8.29
C ILE A 23 7.99 -7.26 -8.42
N GLN A 24 9.08 -6.98 -7.69
CA GLN A 24 10.31 -7.76 -7.73
C GLN A 24 10.21 -9.11 -7.01
N ASP A 25 9.45 -9.19 -5.91
CA ASP A 25 9.23 -10.46 -5.20
C ASP A 25 8.21 -11.32 -5.99
N PRO A 26 8.58 -12.53 -6.44
CA PRO A 26 7.69 -13.37 -7.24
C PRO A 26 6.47 -13.87 -6.45
N VAL A 27 6.57 -14.02 -5.13
CA VAL A 27 5.49 -14.49 -4.26
C VAL A 27 4.47 -13.37 -4.03
N GLU A 28 4.95 -12.16 -3.76
CA GLU A 28 4.11 -10.96 -3.66
C GLU A 28 3.38 -10.70 -4.99
N ARG A 29 4.10 -10.81 -6.10
CA ARG A 29 3.54 -10.70 -7.45
C ARG A 29 2.42 -11.72 -7.71
N ASP A 30 2.66 -13.00 -7.41
CA ASP A 30 1.64 -14.04 -7.62
C ASP A 30 0.44 -13.89 -6.68
N HIS A 31 0.65 -13.40 -5.44
CA HIS A 31 -0.43 -13.02 -4.53
C HIS A 31 -1.34 -11.93 -5.14
N TYR A 32 -0.76 -10.85 -5.69
CA TYR A 32 -1.55 -9.80 -6.32
C TYR A 32 -2.22 -10.21 -7.64
N TRP A 33 -1.63 -11.14 -8.42
CA TRP A 33 -2.31 -11.77 -9.55
C TRP A 33 -3.58 -12.53 -9.11
N GLN A 34 -3.48 -13.34 -8.05
CA GLN A 34 -4.61 -14.08 -7.49
C GLN A 34 -5.68 -13.15 -6.90
N TYR A 35 -5.25 -12.07 -6.23
CA TYR A 35 -6.14 -11.04 -5.71
C TYR A 35 -6.94 -10.37 -6.84
N LEU A 36 -6.27 -9.88 -7.89
CA LEU A 36 -6.92 -9.23 -9.03
C LEU A 36 -7.89 -10.18 -9.76
N ALA A 37 -7.51 -11.45 -9.94
CA ALA A 37 -8.39 -12.49 -10.51
C ALA A 37 -9.67 -12.68 -9.72
N ARG A 38 -9.58 -12.78 -8.38
CA ARG A 38 -10.75 -12.91 -7.49
C ARG A 38 -11.62 -11.66 -7.48
N THR A 39 -11.02 -10.47 -7.36
CA THR A 39 -11.74 -9.18 -7.35
C THR A 39 -12.51 -8.94 -8.64
N LEU A 40 -11.96 -9.32 -9.79
CA LEU A 40 -12.63 -9.17 -11.08
C LEU A 40 -13.56 -10.36 -11.42
N GLN A 41 -13.49 -11.46 -10.66
CA GLN A 41 -14.14 -12.75 -10.98
C GLN A 41 -13.75 -13.24 -12.40
N ILE A 42 -12.44 -13.22 -12.70
CA ILE A 42 -11.86 -13.66 -13.97
C ILE A 42 -10.85 -14.76 -13.66
N ASP A 43 -10.79 -15.80 -14.49
CA ASP A 43 -9.76 -16.85 -14.40
C ASP A 43 -8.34 -16.25 -14.41
N GLU A 44 -7.54 -16.60 -13.42
CA GLU A 44 -6.16 -16.11 -13.27
C GLU A 44 -5.31 -16.41 -14.52
N ARG A 45 -5.53 -17.58 -15.15
CA ARG A 45 -4.85 -17.96 -16.39
C ARG A 45 -5.22 -17.07 -17.58
N ALA A 46 -6.50 -16.66 -17.68
CA ALA A 46 -6.95 -15.72 -18.70
C ALA A 46 -6.41 -14.31 -18.43
N LEU A 47 -6.42 -13.88 -17.16
CA LEU A 47 -5.91 -12.59 -16.71
C LEU A 47 -4.40 -12.44 -16.99
N ARG A 48 -3.58 -13.48 -16.73
CA ARG A 48 -2.15 -13.52 -17.07
C ARG A 48 -1.88 -13.46 -18.59
N GLN A 49 -2.83 -13.88 -19.41
CA GLN A 49 -2.74 -13.84 -20.89
C GLN A 49 -3.20 -12.51 -21.50
N VAL A 50 -3.73 -11.57 -20.71
CA VAL A 50 -4.14 -10.23 -21.19
C VAL A 50 -2.93 -9.51 -21.79
N ARG A 51 -2.92 -9.38 -23.12
CA ARG A 51 -1.95 -8.58 -23.85
C ARG A 51 -2.24 -7.10 -23.61
N LEU A 52 -1.44 -6.48 -22.76
CA LEU A 52 -1.29 -5.03 -22.75
C LEU A 52 -0.80 -4.60 -24.13
N GLN A 53 -1.57 -3.78 -24.84
CA GLN A 53 -1.07 -3.11 -26.04
C GLN A 53 -0.12 -2.01 -25.59
N PRO A 54 1.15 -2.00 -26.02
CA PRO A 54 2.06 -0.91 -25.69
C PRO A 54 1.68 0.34 -26.49
N ASP A 55 1.37 1.43 -25.80
CA ASP A 55 1.28 2.75 -26.42
C ASP A 55 2.65 3.11 -27.01
N LYS A 56 2.72 3.14 -28.35
CA LYS A 56 3.97 3.32 -29.08
C LYS A 56 4.20 4.80 -29.36
N PRO A 57 5.26 5.44 -28.83
CA PRO A 57 5.60 6.81 -29.20
C PRO A 57 6.08 6.84 -30.65
N ARG A 58 5.26 7.40 -31.55
CA ARG A 58 5.60 7.55 -32.97
C ARG A 58 6.29 8.88 -33.23
N ALA A 59 7.61 8.91 -33.02
CA ALA A 59 8.47 9.94 -33.59
C ALA A 59 8.41 9.90 -35.14
N ALA A 60 8.71 11.04 -35.77
CA ALA A 60 8.45 11.28 -37.18
C ALA A 60 9.59 10.86 -38.13
N ALA A 61 9.29 10.96 -39.44
CA ALA A 61 10.18 11.01 -40.62
C ALA A 61 10.32 9.74 -41.51
N SER A 62 10.48 10.04 -42.81
CA SER A 62 10.77 9.18 -43.98
C SER A 62 9.82 8.01 -44.31
N SER A 63 8.93 8.26 -45.29
CA SER A 63 8.36 7.28 -46.23
C SER A 63 9.26 7.22 -47.49
N PRO A 64 9.13 6.24 -48.43
CA PRO A 64 8.07 6.39 -49.45
C PRO A 64 7.43 5.08 -50.01
N ARG A 65 6.09 5.14 -50.22
CA ARG A 65 5.30 4.47 -51.30
C ARG A 65 5.11 2.92 -51.20
N ILE A 66 4.03 2.25 -51.66
CA ILE A 66 2.99 2.45 -52.72
C ILE A 66 1.62 1.90 -52.20
N VAL A 67 0.58 2.73 -51.90
CA VAL A 67 -0.77 2.97 -52.56
C VAL A 67 -1.81 1.78 -52.59
N PRO A 68 -3.16 1.99 -52.69
CA PRO A 68 -4.21 1.43 -51.78
C PRO A 68 -5.39 0.75 -52.60
N PRO A 69 -6.74 0.81 -52.35
CA PRO A 69 -7.61 1.30 -51.24
C PRO A 69 -8.82 0.36 -50.85
N GLU A 70 -9.56 0.57 -49.73
CA GLU A 70 -10.92 1.18 -49.51
C GLU A 70 -12.08 0.17 -49.31
N PRO A 71 -13.28 0.54 -48.75
CA PRO A 71 -13.71 1.84 -48.16
C PRO A 71 -14.41 1.78 -46.77
N ASP A 72 -14.57 2.98 -46.14
CA ASP A 72 -15.61 3.55 -45.23
C ASP A 72 -16.37 2.68 -44.17
N VAL A 73 -16.90 3.18 -43.03
CA VAL A 73 -17.54 4.48 -42.71
C VAL A 73 -17.37 4.83 -41.18
N PRO A 74 -18.07 5.82 -40.55
CA PRO A 74 -17.45 7.03 -39.99
C PRO A 74 -17.30 7.12 -38.45
N TRP A 75 -16.58 8.14 -37.99
CA TRP A 75 -16.53 8.59 -36.58
C TRP A 75 -17.54 9.70 -36.31
N PRO A 76 -18.08 9.81 -35.08
CA PRO A 76 -18.49 11.08 -34.50
C PRO A 76 -17.62 11.51 -33.30
N GLU A 77 -17.40 12.81 -33.28
CA GLU A 77 -16.68 13.64 -32.32
C GLU A 77 -16.93 13.38 -30.83
N GLY A 78 -15.89 13.60 -30.03
CA GLY A 78 -15.94 13.52 -28.57
C GLY A 78 -14.64 13.95 -27.88
N ALA A 79 -13.93 14.94 -28.44
CA ALA A 79 -12.67 15.41 -27.88
C ALA A 79 -12.91 16.27 -26.62
N MET A 80 -12.76 15.66 -25.44
CA MET A 80 -12.49 16.38 -24.20
C MET A 80 -11.08 16.04 -23.71
N PRO A 81 -10.33 17.01 -23.15
CA PRO A 81 -8.95 16.78 -22.76
C PRO A 81 -8.88 15.69 -21.69
N LYS A 82 -7.97 14.73 -21.87
CA LYS A 82 -7.56 13.80 -20.80
C LYS A 82 -6.95 14.63 -19.67
N ARG A 83 -7.81 15.04 -18.74
CA ARG A 83 -7.42 15.62 -17.46
C ARG A 83 -6.53 14.57 -16.80
N GLU A 84 -5.23 14.86 -16.68
CA GLU A 84 -4.27 13.93 -16.11
C GLU A 84 -4.75 13.58 -14.70
N VAL A 85 -5.26 12.37 -14.54
CA VAL A 85 -5.53 11.79 -13.23
C VAL A 85 -4.17 11.58 -12.62
N ARG A 86 -3.71 12.56 -11.83
CA ARG A 86 -2.53 12.43 -10.99
C ARG A 86 -2.75 11.22 -10.10
N ILE A 87 -2.13 10.11 -10.48
CA ILE A 87 -2.24 8.83 -9.80
C ILE A 87 -1.72 9.05 -8.38
N ARG A 88 -2.64 9.17 -7.41
CA ARG A 88 -2.27 8.99 -6.00
C ARG A 88 -1.70 7.57 -5.88
N PRO A 89 -0.62 7.35 -5.10
CA PRO A 89 -0.10 6.01 -4.91
C PRO A 89 -1.22 5.10 -4.42
N LEU A 90 -1.26 3.84 -4.88
CA LEU A 90 -2.09 2.82 -4.24
C LEU A 90 -1.57 2.67 -2.81
N SER A 91 -2.32 3.27 -1.88
CA SER A 91 -1.74 4.06 -0.79
C SER A 91 -1.46 3.24 0.47
N ASN A 92 -0.76 3.85 1.42
CA ASN A 92 -0.48 3.31 2.76
C ASN A 92 -1.72 2.67 3.42
N HIS A 93 -2.92 3.24 3.22
CA HIS A 93 -4.22 2.67 3.64
C HIS A 93 -4.36 1.15 3.37
N LEU A 94 -3.85 0.60 2.26
CA LEU A 94 -3.93 -0.84 1.99
C LEU A 94 -2.96 -1.66 2.86
N ARG A 95 -1.80 -1.09 3.21
CA ARG A 95 -0.82 -1.71 4.12
C ARG A 95 -1.30 -1.61 5.57
N GLU A 96 -1.84 -0.45 5.95
CA GLU A 96 -2.47 -0.16 7.24
C GLU A 96 -3.67 -1.10 7.50
N ALA A 97 -4.63 -1.16 6.57
CA ALA A 97 -5.77 -2.08 6.64
C ALA A 97 -5.35 -3.56 6.67
N ASN A 98 -4.33 -3.95 5.89
CA ASN A 98 -3.78 -5.30 5.97
C ASN A 98 -3.17 -5.57 7.35
N PHE A 99 -2.38 -4.66 7.90
CA PHE A 99 -1.79 -4.82 9.22
C PHE A 99 -2.84 -4.99 10.32
N LEU A 100 -3.87 -4.13 10.35
CA LEU A 100 -4.96 -4.21 11.32
C LEU A 100 -5.73 -5.53 11.20
N ARG A 101 -6.09 -5.95 9.98
CA ARG A 101 -6.76 -7.24 9.73
C ARG A 101 -5.97 -8.43 10.29
N GLN A 102 -4.65 -8.43 10.14
CA GLN A 102 -3.80 -9.52 10.65
C GLN A 102 -3.66 -9.47 12.17
N CYS A 103 -3.62 -8.28 12.79
CA CYS A 103 -3.62 -8.14 14.25
C CYS A 103 -4.95 -8.61 14.87
N LEU A 104 -6.08 -8.30 14.23
CA LEU A 104 -7.42 -8.77 14.64
C LEU A 104 -7.58 -10.28 14.51
N ALA A 105 -6.95 -10.91 13.52
CA ALA A 105 -6.96 -12.36 13.36
C ALA A 105 -5.96 -13.07 14.28
N TYR A 106 -4.82 -12.44 14.57
CA TYR A 106 -3.67 -13.05 15.24
C TYR A 106 -3.00 -12.07 16.24
N PRO A 107 -3.58 -11.84 17.43
CA PRO A 107 -3.10 -10.82 18.38
C PRO A 107 -1.66 -11.04 18.85
N GLN A 108 -1.19 -12.28 18.89
CA GLN A 108 0.20 -12.61 19.18
C GLN A 108 1.20 -11.99 18.19
N VAL A 109 0.78 -11.76 16.94
CA VAL A 109 1.61 -11.12 15.90
C VAL A 109 1.89 -9.67 16.26
N THR A 110 0.95 -8.98 16.90
CA THR A 110 1.11 -7.60 17.38
C THR A 110 2.29 -7.46 18.35
N VAL A 111 2.37 -8.36 19.33
CA VAL A 111 3.48 -8.41 20.30
C VAL A 111 4.81 -8.74 19.61
N GLN A 112 4.78 -9.63 18.60
CA GLN A 112 5.97 -10.02 17.84
C GLN A 112 6.48 -8.88 16.95
N VAL A 113 5.61 -8.16 16.25
CA VAL A 113 5.95 -6.98 15.43
C VAL A 113 6.56 -5.88 16.30
N ASN A 114 5.94 -5.54 17.43
CA ASN A 114 6.47 -4.49 18.31
C ASN A 114 7.84 -4.86 18.91
N ARG A 115 8.06 -6.15 19.24
CA ARG A 115 9.38 -6.65 19.68
C ARG A 115 10.43 -6.57 18.57
N LEU A 116 10.08 -6.93 17.33
CA LEU A 116 10.98 -6.82 16.19
C LEU A 116 11.34 -5.36 15.89
N LEU A 117 10.38 -4.43 15.94
CA LEU A 117 10.65 -3.00 15.80
C LEU A 117 11.63 -2.48 16.87
N GLN A 118 11.42 -2.85 18.14
CA GLN A 118 12.30 -2.48 19.25
C GLN A 118 13.73 -3.01 19.08
N GLN A 119 13.89 -4.25 18.57
CA GLN A 119 15.21 -4.83 18.26
C GLN A 119 15.99 -4.06 17.17
N MET A 120 15.31 -3.15 16.46
CA MET A 120 15.86 -2.32 15.38
C MET A 120 15.90 -0.84 15.74
N GLU A 121 15.79 -0.52 17.03
CA GLU A 121 15.76 0.85 17.54
C GLU A 121 14.58 1.67 16.97
N GLN A 122 13.50 1.00 16.55
CA GLN A 122 12.27 1.63 16.09
C GLN A 122 11.21 1.61 17.20
N THR A 123 10.39 2.65 17.25
CA THR A 123 9.22 2.69 18.13
C THR A 123 8.23 1.57 17.77
N ALA A 124 7.54 1.04 18.78
CA ALA A 124 6.36 0.20 18.58
C ALA A 124 5.33 0.93 17.69
N VAL A 125 4.41 0.17 17.07
CA VAL A 125 3.35 0.77 16.25
C VAL A 125 2.43 1.61 17.13
N ALA A 126 2.23 2.87 16.76
CA ALA A 126 1.45 3.87 17.48
C ALA A 126 0.21 4.26 16.67
N ALA A 127 -0.81 4.82 17.33
CA ALA A 127 -2.01 5.29 16.64
C ALA A 127 -1.67 6.36 15.57
N ASP A 128 -0.65 7.17 15.78
CA ASP A 128 -0.21 8.19 14.80
C ASP A 128 0.55 7.64 13.58
N ASP A 129 0.83 6.34 13.53
CA ASP A 129 1.32 5.70 12.30
C ASP A 129 0.24 5.52 11.23
N PHE A 130 -1.04 5.58 11.63
CA PHE A 130 -2.19 5.38 10.75
C PHE A 130 -2.70 6.71 10.18
N THR A 131 -3.15 6.67 8.92
CA THR A 131 -3.64 7.85 8.19
C THR A 131 -5.09 8.19 8.57
N ASP A 132 -5.95 7.17 8.68
CA ASP A 132 -7.39 7.34 8.87
C ASP A 132 -7.79 7.24 10.35
N MET A 133 -8.73 8.09 10.80
CA MET A 133 -9.16 8.13 12.21
C MET A 133 -9.78 6.82 12.71
N GLU A 134 -10.47 6.09 11.83
CA GLU A 134 -11.03 4.76 12.13
C GLU A 134 -9.93 3.76 12.48
N ASP A 135 -8.84 3.75 11.68
CA ASP A 135 -7.68 2.89 11.88
C ASP A 135 -6.89 3.29 13.14
N LYS A 136 -6.84 4.59 13.48
CA LYS A 136 -6.26 5.06 14.76
C LYS A 136 -7.00 4.52 15.97
N LEU A 137 -8.34 4.65 15.99
CA LEU A 137 -9.18 4.20 17.11
C LEU A 137 -9.20 2.68 17.22
N LEU A 138 -9.29 1.98 16.09
CA LEU A 138 -9.18 0.53 16.02
C LEU A 138 -7.83 0.04 16.56
N TRP A 139 -6.72 0.71 16.25
CA TRP A 139 -5.42 0.35 16.81
C TRP A 139 -5.35 0.53 18.33
N GLN A 140 -5.90 1.62 18.88
CA GLN A 140 -5.97 1.83 20.33
C GLN A 140 -6.73 0.71 21.03
N TYR A 141 -7.87 0.29 20.46
CA TYR A 141 -8.64 -0.84 20.96
C TYR A 141 -7.88 -2.18 20.87
N VAL A 142 -7.14 -2.43 19.77
CA VAL A 142 -6.26 -3.60 19.64
C VAL A 142 -5.14 -3.60 20.69
N MET A 143 -4.60 -2.43 21.08
CA MET A 143 -3.64 -2.35 22.18
C MET A 143 -4.29 -2.68 23.53
N GLN A 144 -5.44 -2.07 23.84
CA GLN A 144 -6.14 -2.29 25.10
C GLN A 144 -6.57 -3.75 25.30
N THR A 145 -7.02 -4.44 24.24
CA THR A 145 -7.37 -5.88 24.29
C THR A 145 -6.14 -6.78 24.47
N VAL A 146 -5.00 -6.43 23.88
CA VAL A 146 -3.71 -7.13 24.10
C VAL A 146 -3.18 -6.92 25.53
N GLU A 147 -3.29 -5.71 26.08
CA GLU A 147 -2.84 -5.38 27.44
C GLU A 147 -3.70 -6.04 28.54
N THR A 148 -5.02 -6.06 28.36
CA THR A 148 -5.95 -6.68 29.31
C THR A 148 -6.01 -8.21 29.20
N GLY A 149 -5.48 -8.79 28.12
CA GLY A 149 -5.57 -10.23 27.83
C GLY A 149 -6.99 -10.72 27.52
N ALA A 150 -7.97 -9.82 27.47
CA ALA A 150 -9.38 -10.11 27.21
C ALA A 150 -9.65 -10.25 25.70
N PHE A 151 -8.89 -11.10 25.01
CA PHE A 151 -9.05 -11.21 23.56
C PHE A 151 -10.29 -12.02 23.19
N VAL A 152 -11.18 -11.36 22.46
CA VAL A 152 -12.45 -11.89 21.97
C VAL A 152 -12.34 -12.06 20.45
N VAL A 153 -12.78 -13.20 19.91
CA VAL A 153 -12.60 -13.54 18.48
C VAL A 153 -13.92 -13.39 17.73
N GLY A 154 -13.90 -12.80 16.54
CA GLY A 154 -15.03 -12.93 15.60
C GLY A 154 -16.20 -11.96 15.87
N GLN A 155 -17.42 -12.47 16.00
CA GLN A 155 -18.64 -11.65 16.20
C GLN A 155 -18.67 -11.01 17.58
N ASP A 156 -18.36 -11.78 18.61
CA ASP A 156 -18.23 -11.34 20.00
C ASP A 156 -17.31 -10.09 20.13
N LEU A 157 -16.33 -9.91 19.22
CA LEU A 157 -15.47 -8.73 19.17
C LEU A 157 -16.21 -7.47 18.69
N CYS A 158 -17.09 -7.59 17.69
CA CYS A 158 -17.94 -6.48 17.26
C CYS A 158 -18.94 -6.10 18.36
N ASP A 159 -19.52 -7.09 19.03
CA ASP A 159 -20.50 -6.88 20.09
C ASP A 159 -19.88 -6.25 21.36
N SER A 160 -18.55 -6.35 21.51
CA SER A 160 -17.76 -5.70 22.58
C SER A 160 -17.26 -4.29 22.27
N LEU A 161 -17.48 -3.77 21.06
CA LEU A 161 -17.07 -2.41 20.66
C LEU A 161 -18.21 -1.41 20.90
N ASP A 162 -17.98 -0.37 21.69
CA ASP A 162 -18.96 0.70 21.92
C ASP A 162 -19.06 1.72 20.76
N ASP A 163 -18.05 1.79 19.89
CA ASP A 163 -17.97 2.77 18.78
C ASP A 163 -18.45 2.15 17.45
N PRO A 164 -19.57 2.62 16.86
CA PRO A 164 -20.12 2.05 15.62
C PRO A 164 -19.24 2.30 14.38
N MET A 165 -18.36 3.30 14.41
CA MET A 165 -17.41 3.56 13.32
C MET A 165 -16.30 2.49 13.33
N VAL A 166 -15.83 2.12 14.52
CA VAL A 166 -14.85 1.03 14.71
C VAL A 166 -15.49 -0.33 14.39
N GLN A 167 -16.76 -0.55 14.74
CA GLN A 167 -17.52 -1.75 14.35
C GLN A 167 -17.57 -1.91 12.82
N HIS A 168 -18.05 -0.90 12.08
CA HIS A 168 -18.11 -0.94 10.61
C HIS A 168 -16.73 -1.20 10.00
N ARG A 169 -15.69 -0.54 10.52
CA ARG A 169 -14.33 -0.74 10.06
C ARG A 169 -13.83 -2.18 10.26
N VAL A 170 -14.17 -2.81 11.38
CA VAL A 170 -13.86 -4.23 11.64
C VAL A 170 -14.63 -5.15 10.68
N GLU A 171 -15.89 -4.85 10.35
CA GLU A 171 -16.66 -5.60 9.36
C GLU A 171 -16.05 -5.53 7.96
N ASP A 172 -15.67 -4.32 7.50
CA ASP A 172 -14.96 -4.11 6.24
C ASP A 172 -13.67 -4.95 6.17
N LEU A 173 -12.87 -4.93 7.24
CA LEU A 173 -11.61 -5.69 7.31
C LEU A 173 -11.83 -7.21 7.31
N LYS A 174 -12.94 -7.70 7.87
CA LYS A 174 -13.31 -9.13 7.88
C LYS A 174 -13.73 -9.67 6.50
N THR A 175 -14.11 -8.81 5.54
CA THR A 175 -14.47 -9.24 4.18
C THR A 175 -13.31 -9.92 3.42
N VAL A 176 -12.07 -9.63 3.81
CA VAL A 176 -10.86 -10.25 3.26
C VAL A 176 -10.36 -11.33 4.23
N PRO A 177 -10.05 -12.55 3.78
CA PRO A 177 -9.50 -13.57 4.67
C PRO A 177 -8.11 -13.17 5.21
N PRO A 178 -7.77 -13.54 6.46
CA PRO A 178 -6.43 -13.33 7.02
C PRO A 178 -5.41 -14.29 6.40
N THR A 179 -4.12 -14.09 6.71
CA THR A 179 -3.04 -14.94 6.20
C THR A 179 -3.19 -16.37 6.73
N PRO A 180 -3.17 -17.42 5.87
CA PRO A 180 -3.31 -18.80 6.34
C PRO A 180 -2.26 -19.19 7.39
N LEU A 181 -2.66 -20.02 8.37
CA LEU A 181 -1.81 -20.44 9.49
C LEU A 181 -0.44 -21.02 9.05
N ALA A 182 -0.40 -21.70 7.90
CA ALA A 182 0.84 -22.25 7.32
C ALA A 182 1.91 -21.18 7.00
N ASN A 183 1.53 -19.91 6.86
CA ASN A 183 2.43 -18.79 6.58
C ASN A 183 2.62 -17.87 7.80
N LEU A 184 2.08 -18.22 8.97
CA LEU A 184 2.02 -17.34 10.14
C LEU A 184 3.40 -17.03 10.74
N GLU A 185 4.35 -17.97 10.64
CA GLU A 185 5.72 -17.80 11.13
C GLU A 185 6.43 -16.58 10.50
N ARG A 186 6.16 -16.31 9.21
CA ARG A 186 6.78 -15.22 8.45
C ARG A 186 5.95 -13.93 8.45
N LEU A 187 4.73 -13.97 8.99
CA LEU A 187 3.82 -12.82 9.01
C LEU A 187 4.38 -11.63 9.80
N PRO A 188 5.00 -11.77 10.99
CA PRO A 188 5.55 -10.63 11.73
C PRO A 188 6.59 -9.86 10.90
N ASP A 189 7.50 -10.56 10.21
CA ASP A 189 8.55 -9.92 9.42
C ASP A 189 7.99 -9.09 8.25
N THR A 190 6.96 -9.63 7.57
CA THR A 190 6.25 -8.95 6.48
C THR A 190 5.48 -7.73 6.98
N LEU A 191 4.90 -7.81 8.17
CA LEU A 191 4.21 -6.68 8.79
C LEU A 191 5.17 -5.59 9.28
N VAL A 192 6.32 -5.93 9.88
CA VAL A 192 7.37 -4.96 10.22
C VAL A 192 7.85 -4.21 8.98
N LEU A 193 8.12 -4.92 7.87
CA LEU A 193 8.48 -4.25 6.61
C LEU A 193 7.38 -3.32 6.11
N SER A 194 6.11 -3.71 6.25
CA SER A 194 4.98 -2.85 5.90
C SER A 194 4.94 -1.57 6.75
N VAL A 195 5.08 -1.69 8.07
CA VAL A 195 5.14 -0.56 9.03
C VAL A 195 6.22 0.43 8.62
N LEU A 196 7.45 -0.06 8.42
CA LEU A 196 8.58 0.80 8.08
C LEU A 196 8.41 1.48 6.72
N GLN A 197 7.78 0.82 5.75
CA GLN A 197 7.50 1.39 4.43
C GLN A 197 6.48 2.54 4.52
N TRP A 198 5.35 2.38 5.22
CA TRP A 198 4.37 3.48 5.32
C TRP A 198 4.88 4.63 6.18
N ARG A 199 5.66 4.35 7.24
CA ARG A 199 6.40 5.38 8.01
C ARG A 199 7.35 6.16 7.11
N ARG A 200 8.15 5.49 6.28
CA ARG A 200 9.05 6.15 5.31
C ARG A 200 8.26 7.06 4.36
N ASP A 201 7.12 6.59 3.88
CA ASP A 201 6.31 7.34 2.91
C ASP A 201 5.56 8.51 3.56
N ALA A 202 5.20 8.43 4.85
CA ALA A 202 4.74 9.56 5.65
C ALA A 202 5.85 10.62 5.86
N ILE A 203 7.06 10.21 6.24
CA ILE A 203 8.21 11.12 6.39
C ILE A 203 8.61 11.74 5.05
N ASN A 204 8.52 11.02 3.93
CA ASN A 204 8.72 11.57 2.59
C ASN A 204 7.69 12.66 2.27
N ARG A 205 6.43 12.47 2.64
CA ARG A 205 5.33 13.44 2.45
C ARG A 205 5.57 14.72 3.27
N GLN A 206 5.83 14.58 4.57
CA GLN A 206 6.19 15.71 5.45
C GLN A 206 7.44 16.45 4.96
N SER A 207 8.43 15.72 4.44
CA SER A 207 9.64 16.32 3.85
C SER A 207 9.35 17.10 2.56
N GLN A 208 8.32 16.75 1.80
CA GLN A 208 7.86 17.53 0.64
C GLN A 208 7.08 18.77 1.07
N GLU A 209 6.21 18.64 2.07
CA GLU A 209 5.44 19.76 2.66
C GLU A 209 6.39 20.84 3.23
N ILE A 210 7.39 20.44 4.02
CA ILE A 210 8.39 21.38 4.56
C ILE A 210 9.20 22.07 3.46
N LYS A 211 9.56 21.36 2.38
CA LYS A 211 10.23 21.99 1.22
C LYS A 211 9.33 23.02 0.52
N GLN A 212 8.02 22.75 0.41
CA GLN A 212 7.06 23.71 -0.13
C GLN A 212 6.94 24.94 0.78
N LEU A 213 6.80 24.75 2.09
CA LEU A 213 6.74 25.84 3.07
C LEU A 213 8.00 26.72 3.05
N VAL A 214 9.20 26.13 3.00
CA VAL A 214 10.46 26.89 2.84
C VAL A 214 10.49 27.65 1.52
N SER A 215 10.01 27.07 0.42
CA SER A 215 10.02 27.74 -0.91
C SER A 215 9.04 28.90 -1.05
N VAL A 216 8.01 28.98 -0.19
CA VAL A 216 6.99 30.04 -0.17
C VAL A 216 7.26 31.08 0.93
N SER A 217 8.11 30.76 1.91
CA SER A 217 8.51 31.68 2.97
C SER A 217 9.36 32.82 2.42
N GLN A 218 9.08 34.06 2.84
CA GLN A 218 9.90 35.22 2.47
C GLN A 218 11.21 35.24 3.28
N GLU A 219 12.31 35.70 2.68
CA GLU A 219 13.63 35.80 3.32
C GLU A 219 13.63 36.66 4.60
N THR A 220 12.62 37.51 4.78
CA THR A 220 12.42 38.38 5.94
C THR A 220 12.02 37.64 7.22
N ASP A 221 11.41 36.45 7.15
CA ASP A 221 10.97 35.68 8.32
C ASP A 221 12.02 34.61 8.69
N VAL A 222 13.13 35.11 9.25
CA VAL A 222 14.32 34.30 9.57
C VAL A 222 14.02 33.23 10.62
N ASP A 223 13.18 33.53 11.62
CA ASP A 223 12.84 32.61 12.70
C ASP A 223 11.98 31.44 12.18
N LEU A 224 10.98 31.72 11.33
CA LEU A 224 10.16 30.69 10.70
C LEU A 224 10.99 29.79 9.77
N LEU A 225 11.90 30.38 8.98
CA LEU A 225 12.85 29.64 8.15
C LEU A 225 13.76 28.72 8.98
N GLN A 226 14.28 29.18 10.12
CA GLN A 226 15.07 28.35 11.03
C GLN A 226 14.25 27.19 11.62
N MET A 227 12.98 27.42 11.98
CA MET A 227 12.09 26.36 12.46
C MET A 227 11.90 25.25 11.41
N TYR A 228 11.61 25.62 10.16
CA TYR A 228 11.46 24.65 9.07
C TYR A 228 12.77 23.92 8.74
N GLN A 229 13.92 24.59 8.78
CA GLN A 229 15.23 23.94 8.59
C GLN A 229 15.52 22.91 9.68
N LYS A 230 15.24 23.23 10.96
CA LYS A 230 15.37 22.30 12.09
C LYS A 230 14.44 21.09 11.94
N GLN A 231 13.21 21.30 11.48
CA GLN A 231 12.28 20.21 11.21
C GLN A 231 12.74 19.32 10.04
N ALA A 232 13.21 19.91 8.93
CA ALA A 232 13.76 19.18 7.79
C ALA A 232 14.99 18.32 8.16
N TYR A 233 15.87 18.84 9.02
CA TYR A 233 17.00 18.09 9.57
C TYR A 233 16.52 16.87 10.39
N THR A 234 15.54 17.08 11.27
CA THR A 234 14.95 16.00 12.09
C THR A 234 14.32 14.90 11.22
N LEU A 235 13.51 15.28 10.23
CA LEU A 235 12.91 14.33 9.27
C LEU A 235 13.97 13.56 8.46
N THR A 236 15.11 14.18 8.14
CA THR A 236 16.22 13.54 7.44
C THR A 236 16.89 12.47 8.30
N LEU A 237 17.09 12.71 9.60
CA LEU A 237 17.61 11.71 10.54
C LEU A 237 16.62 10.54 10.70
N VAL A 238 15.36 10.83 10.99
CA VAL A 238 14.30 9.81 11.15
C VAL A 238 14.18 8.94 9.90
N LYS A 239 14.16 9.55 8.70
CA LYS A 239 14.16 8.81 7.43
C LYS A 239 15.34 7.85 7.32
N ARG A 240 16.56 8.35 7.56
CA ARG A 240 17.79 7.54 7.47
C ARG A 240 17.71 6.31 8.39
N ASP A 241 17.17 6.48 9.59
CA ASP A 241 17.12 5.41 10.57
C ASP A 241 15.99 4.40 10.26
N ILE A 242 14.87 4.84 9.67
CA ILE A 242 13.87 3.95 9.04
C ILE A 242 14.47 3.18 7.85
N ASP A 243 15.22 3.84 6.95
CA ASP A 243 15.83 3.18 5.78
C ASP A 243 16.87 2.11 6.20
N LYS A 244 17.63 2.35 7.28
CA LYS A 244 18.50 1.33 7.91
C LYS A 244 17.70 0.14 8.44
N ALA A 245 16.57 0.38 9.10
CA ALA A 245 15.71 -0.68 9.60
C ALA A 245 15.11 -1.52 8.45
N ILE A 246 14.64 -0.88 7.38
CA ILE A 246 14.15 -1.58 6.17
C ILE A 246 15.26 -2.49 5.61
N ALA A 247 16.47 -1.95 5.43
CA ALA A 247 17.61 -2.72 4.90
C ALA A 247 17.95 -3.94 5.79
N SER A 248 17.91 -3.75 7.11
CA SER A 248 18.22 -4.79 8.09
C SER A 248 17.15 -5.90 8.13
N MET A 249 15.85 -5.55 8.11
CA MET A 249 14.76 -6.55 8.00
C MET A 249 14.86 -7.32 6.68
N SER A 250 15.17 -6.62 5.59
CA SER A 250 15.29 -7.23 4.26
C SER A 250 16.44 -8.22 4.21
N ALA A 251 17.56 -7.95 4.91
CA ALA A 251 18.67 -8.88 5.05
C ALA A 251 18.33 -10.09 5.94
N LEU A 252 17.64 -9.87 7.04
CA LEU A 252 17.17 -10.93 7.95
C LEU A 252 16.17 -11.87 7.26
N ASN A 253 15.23 -11.33 6.48
CA ASN A 253 14.30 -12.12 5.67
C ASN A 253 15.00 -12.98 4.63
N ARG A 254 16.03 -12.45 3.94
CA ARG A 254 16.81 -13.25 2.97
C ARG A 254 17.48 -14.45 3.63
N ARG A 255 18.14 -14.26 4.77
CA ARG A 255 18.78 -15.36 5.52
C ARG A 255 17.79 -16.44 5.92
N ARG A 256 16.63 -16.09 6.46
CA ARG A 256 15.58 -17.08 6.81
C ARG A 256 15.05 -17.84 5.59
N ILE A 257 14.94 -17.19 4.42
CA ILE A 257 14.54 -17.85 3.16
C ILE A 257 15.64 -18.80 2.64
N GLU A 258 16.91 -18.52 2.92
CA GLU A 258 18.04 -19.38 2.56
C GLU A 258 18.11 -20.58 3.52
N GLU A 259 17.96 -20.36 4.82
CA GLU A 259 17.89 -21.39 5.87
C GLU A 259 16.70 -22.34 5.66
N SER A 260 15.53 -21.84 5.26
CA SER A 260 14.33 -22.67 5.01
C SER A 260 14.37 -23.50 3.71
N LYS A 261 15.50 -23.56 3.01
CA LYS A 261 15.71 -24.33 1.77
C LYS A 261 16.77 -25.43 1.91
N LEU A 262 17.41 -25.52 3.09
CA LEU A 262 18.37 -26.53 3.49
C LEU A 262 17.67 -27.68 4.24
#